data_AF-G7YT90-F1
#
_entry.id   AF-G7YT90-F1
#
_cell.length_a   1.000
_cell.length_b   1.000
_cell.length_c   1.000
_cell.angle_alpha   90.00
_cell.angle_beta   90.00
_cell.angle_gamma   90.00
#
_symmetry.space_group_name_H-M   'P 1'
#
loop_
_entity.id
_entity.type
_entity.pdbx_description
1 polymer ?
#
loop_
_entity_poly.entity_id
_entity_poly.type
_entity_poly.pdbx_seq_one_letter_code
_entity_poly.pdbx_strand_id
1 'polypeptide(L)' 'MCAAPKCILFGWGACDDNQLGPHEQDSQQISSPQPITVPNPWTIAHVACGYKHTLFLNADGEVYSCGGNEFGQLGRSDS' A
#
# COMPACT_ATOMS: atom_id res chain seq x y z
N MET A 1 -23.79 -16.42 7.02
CA MET A 1 -22.96 -15.48 6.24
C MET A 1 -21.50 -15.83 6.53
N CYS A 2 -20.73 -16.25 5.52
CA CYS A 2 -19.30 -16.53 5.68
C CYS A 2 -18.56 -15.20 5.59
N ALA A 3 -17.80 -14.81 6.62
CA ALA A 3 -16.95 -13.64 6.52
C ALA A 3 -15.88 -13.89 5.46
N ALA A 4 -15.70 -12.97 4.50
CA ALA A 4 -14.59 -13.04 3.58
C ALA A 4 -13.27 -13.13 4.39
N PRO A 5 -12.31 -14.00 4.01
CA PRO A 5 -11.05 -14.10 4.72
C PRO A 5 -10.39 -12.71 4.73
N LYS A 6 -10.00 -12.25 5.93
CA LYS A 6 -9.18 -11.04 6.07
C LYS A 6 -7.87 -11.30 5.35
N CYS A 7 -7.66 -10.64 4.22
CA CYS A 7 -6.37 -10.64 3.55
C CYS A 7 -5.44 -9.74 4.36
N ILE A 8 -4.31 -10.30 4.80
CA ILE A 8 -3.26 -9.51 5.45
C ILE A 8 -2.21 -9.23 4.39
N LEU A 9 -2.03 -7.96 4.06
CA LEU A 9 -1.00 -7.52 3.14
C LEU A 9 0.33 -7.41 3.90
N PHE A 10 1.39 -7.97 3.33
CA PHE A 10 2.75 -7.80 3.85
C PHE A 10 3.61 -7.04 2.84
N GLY A 11 4.50 -6.18 3.33
CA GLY A 11 5.47 -5.45 2.53
C GLY A 11 6.83 -5.40 3.21
N TRP A 12 7.87 -5.30 2.38
CA TRP A 12 9.27 -5.14 2.79
C TRP A 12 10.05 -4.52 1.62
N GLY A 13 11.27 -4.06 1.89
CA GLY A 13 12.11 -3.33 0.94
C GLY A 13 12.20 -1.85 1.25
N ALA A 14 12.59 -1.05 0.26
CA ALA A 14 12.74 0.40 0.40
C ALA A 14 11.39 1.07 0.72
N CYS A 15 11.40 2.03 1.63
CA CYS A 15 10.18 2.73 2.11
C CYS A 15 10.34 4.25 2.27
N ASP A 16 11.38 4.83 1.66
CA ASP A 16 11.74 6.25 1.72
C ASP A 16 10.60 7.20 1.32
N ASP A 17 9.70 6.76 0.43
CA ASP A 17 8.57 7.55 -0.04
C ASP A 17 7.23 7.05 0.53
N ASN A 18 7.25 6.24 1.58
CA ASN A 18 6.06 5.58 2.15
C ASN A 18 5.32 4.65 1.17
N GLN A 19 6.01 4.05 0.20
CA GLN A 19 5.40 3.11 -0.78
C GLN A 19 4.92 1.79 -0.16
N LEU A 20 5.30 1.50 1.09
CA LEU A 20 4.78 0.38 1.87
C LEU A 20 3.60 0.79 2.76
N GLY A 21 3.08 2.01 2.62
CA GLY A 21 2.02 2.54 3.48
C GLY A 21 2.54 3.12 4.80
N PRO A 22 1.64 3.59 5.67
CA PRO A 22 2.00 4.15 6.97
C PRO A 22 2.65 3.08 7.84
N HIS A 23 3.86 3.35 8.33
CA HIS A 23 4.61 2.47 9.22
C HIS A 23 5.35 3.31 10.27
N GLU A 24 5.49 2.78 11.48
CA GLU A 24 6.02 3.53 12.64
C GLU A 24 7.56 3.60 12.68
N GLN A 25 8.24 2.97 11.72
CA GLN A 25 9.70 2.92 11.70
C GLN A 25 10.27 4.12 10.93
N ASP A 26 11.11 4.90 11.63
CA ASP A 26 11.98 5.92 11.04
C ASP A 26 13.17 5.23 10.33
N SER A 27 12.84 4.39 9.35
CA SER A 27 13.81 3.61 8.58
C SER A 27 13.50 3.76 7.10
N GLN A 28 14.57 3.84 6.31
CA GLN A 28 14.55 3.87 4.85
C GLN A 28 14.29 2.47 4.24
N GLN A 29 14.31 1.41 5.06
CA GLN A 29 14.09 0.06 4.58
C GLN A 29 13.48 -0.85 5.64
N ILE A 30 12.49 -1.63 5.22
CA ILE A 30 11.95 -2.74 5.99
C ILE A 30 12.64 -4.04 5.52
N SER A 31 13.42 -4.69 6.38
CA SER A 31 14.23 -5.86 6.00
C SER A 31 13.52 -7.21 6.08
N SER A 32 12.31 -7.26 6.65
CA SER A 32 11.50 -8.47 6.78
C SER A 32 10.03 -8.17 6.52
N PRO A 33 9.21 -9.13 6.06
CA PRO A 33 7.79 -8.88 5.80
C PRO A 33 7.07 -8.30 7.02
N GLN A 34 6.54 -7.08 6.88
CA GLN A 34 5.72 -6.42 7.90
C GLN A 34 4.28 -6.25 7.41
N PRO A 35 3.28 -6.34 8.30
CA PRO A 35 1.90 -6.03 7.94
C PRO A 35 1.78 -4.59 7.43
N ILE A 36 1.19 -4.40 6.25
CA ILE A 36 0.84 -3.08 5.73
C ILE A 36 -0.55 -2.71 6.24
N THR A 37 -0.65 -1.56 6.90
CA THR A 37 -1.95 -1.01 7.29
C THR A 37 -2.66 -0.42 6.07
N VAL A 38 -3.79 -1.02 5.71
CA VAL A 38 -4.75 -0.42 4.79
C VAL A 38 -5.86 0.29 5.59
N PRO A 39 -6.32 1.49 5.18
CA PRO A 39 -7.23 2.33 5.96
C PRO A 39 -8.53 1.65 6.43
N ASN A 40 -9.00 0.61 5.76
CA ASN A 40 -10.27 -0.06 6.00
C ASN A 40 -10.12 -1.59 5.89
N PRO A 41 -11.08 -2.39 6.40
CA PRO A 41 -11.10 -3.85 6.25
C PRO A 41 -11.46 -4.27 4.81
N TRP A 42 -10.69 -3.83 3.83
CA TRP A 42 -10.89 -4.18 2.43
C TRP A 42 -10.26 -5.54 2.13
N THR A 43 -10.96 -6.32 1.30
CA THR A 43 -10.34 -7.44 0.60
C THR A 43 -9.58 -6.88 -0.59
N ILE A 44 -8.25 -6.88 -0.52
CA ILE A 44 -7.40 -6.51 -1.65
C ILE A 44 -7.44 -7.65 -2.68
N ALA A 45 -7.80 -7.31 -3.92
CA ALA A 45 -7.85 -8.23 -5.05
C ALA A 45 -6.52 -8.25 -5.82
N HIS A 46 -5.91 -7.07 -6.02
CA HIS A 46 -4.63 -6.94 -6.73
C HIS A 46 -3.75 -5.83 -6.14
N VAL A 47 -2.44 -6.01 -6.32
CA VAL A 47 -1.40 -5.04 -5.95
C VAL A 47 -0.43 -4.89 -7.12
N ALA A 48 -0.01 -3.65 -7.40
CA ALA A 48 1.04 -3.35 -8.37
C ALA A 48 2.05 -2.37 -7.76
N CYS A 49 3.34 -2.69 -7.87
CA CYS A 49 4.43 -1.87 -7.35
C CYS A 49 5.20 -1.22 -8.51
N GLY A 50 5.35 0.10 -8.44
CA GLY A 50 6.31 0.86 -9.24
C GLY A 50 7.63 1.04 -8.51
N TYR A 51 8.47 1.97 -9.00
CA TYR A 51 9.77 2.23 -8.39
C TYR A 51 9.66 2.82 -6.98
N LYS A 52 8.77 3.82 -6.82
CA LYS A 52 8.53 4.54 -5.56
C LYS A 52 7.05 4.60 -5.18
N HIS A 53 6.18 3.80 -5.79
CA HIS A 53 4.74 3.85 -5.52
C HIS A 53 4.10 2.46 -5.55
N THR A 54 2.95 2.33 -4.89
CA THR A 54 2.17 1.10 -4.86
C THR A 54 0.70 1.43 -5.09
N LEU A 55 0.05 0.62 -5.93
CA LEU A 55 -1.38 0.69 -6.23
C LEU A 55 -2.08 -0.55 -5.68
N PHE A 56 -3.26 -0.34 -5.11
CA PHE A 56 -4.11 -1.39 -4.55
C PHE A 56 -5.48 -1.35 -5.22
N LEU A 57 -5.96 -2.50 -5.68
CA LEU A 57 -7.33 -2.68 -6.16
C LEU A 57 -8.07 -3.54 -5.14
N ASN A 58 -9.16 -3.03 -4.59
CA ASN A 58 -10.02 -3.82 -3.70
C ASN A 58 -11.05 -4.65 -4.50
N ALA A 59 -11.71 -5.58 -3.81
CA ALA A 59 -12.74 -6.45 -4.39
C ALA A 59 -14.00 -5.69 -4.87
N ASP A 60 -14.21 -4.47 -4.36
CA ASP A 60 -15.32 -3.59 -4.75
C ASP A 60 -14.99 -2.73 -5.99
N GLY A 61 -13.76 -2.80 -6.50
CA GLY A 61 -13.30 -2.06 -7.68
C GLY A 61 -12.71 -0.68 -7.38
N GLU A 62 -12.52 -0.32 -6.11
CA GLU A 62 -11.89 0.92 -5.69
C GLU A 62 -10.35 0.81 -5.77
N VAL A 63 -9.71 1.91 -6.18
CA VAL A 63 -8.26 2.00 -6.35
C VAL A 63 -7.68 2.94 -5.31
N TYR A 64 -6.61 2.49 -4.64
CA TYR A 64 -5.85 3.26 -3.67
C TYR A 64 -4.38 3.33 -4.06
N SER A 65 -3.69 4.39 -3.63
CA SER A 65 -2.31 4.66 -4.00
C SER A 65 -1.50 5.29 -2.87
N CYS A 66 -0.28 4.80 -2.66
CA CYS A 66 0.71 5.35 -1.73
C CYS A 66 2.12 5.35 -2.34
N GLY A 67 3.04 6.09 -1.74
CA GLY A 67 4.40 6.27 -2.23
C GLY A 67 4.70 7.70 -2.70
N GLY A 68 5.77 7.83 -3.48
CA GLY A 68 6.15 9.05 -4.17
C GLY A 68 5.11 9.46 -5.20
N ASN A 69 4.94 10.77 -5.36
CA ASN A 69 3.97 11.37 -6.28
C ASN A 69 4.60 12.48 -7.16
N GLU A 70 5.93 12.51 -7.27
CA GLU A 70 6.66 13.60 -7.93
C GLU A 70 6.29 13.79 -9.41
N PHE A 71 5.69 12.77 -10.03
CA PHE A 71 5.21 12.77 -11.42
C PHE A 71 3.69 12.58 -11.52
N GLY A 72 2.94 12.70 -10.41
CA GLY A 72 1.49 12.46 -10.38
C GLY A 72 1.08 10.99 -10.48
N GLN A 73 2.01 10.06 -10.26
CA GLN A 73 1.78 8.60 -10.40
C GLN A 73 0.71 8.04 -9.44
N LEU A 74 0.37 8.76 -8.37
CA LEU A 74 -0.68 8.35 -7.44
C LEU A 74 -2.08 8.70 -7.93
N GLY A 75 -2.21 9.51 -9.00
CA GLY A 75 -3.50 9.92 -9.57
C GLY A 75 -4.29 10.89 -8.69
N ARG A 76 -3.64 11.52 -7.70
CA ARG A 76 -4.19 12.53 -6.81
C ARG A 76 -3.25 13.72 -6.73
N SER A 77 -3.79 14.93 -6.57
CA SER A 77 -2.98 16.12 -6.33
C SER A 77 -2.30 16.01 -4.96
N ASP A 78 -1.09 16.56 -4.86
CA ASP A 78 -0.47 16.84 -3.58
C ASP A 78 -1.22 18.01 -2.93
N SER A 79 -1.74 17.80 -1.72
CA SER A 79 -2.40 18.84 -0.92
C SER A 79 -1.39 19.58 -0.04
#